data_AF-A0AAW6NJ62-F1
#
_entry.id   AF-A0AAW6NJ62-F1
#
_cell.length_a   1.000
_cell.length_b   1.000
_cell.length_c   1.000
_cell.angle_alpha   90.00
_cell.angle_beta   90.00
_cell.angle_gamma   90.00
#
_symmetry.space_group_name_H-M   'P 1'
#
loop_
_entity.id
_entity.type
_entity.pdbx_description
1 polymer ?
#
loop_
_entity_poly.entity_id
_entity_poly.type
_entity_poly.pdbx_seq_one_letter_code
_entity_poly.pdbx_strand_id
1 'polypeptide(L)'
;LSRGVTIDEVILRPDWREGLSKPALHAEIRYRALSAGDVTLRLSATPDNFTGPPVKQEFPVNLARTDGKPQSLRVTLPMQGARLWWPVGYGRPNLYRVRATLTDKQGVMDTAVARTGLRKIVKQPDNKGWLFNDKRLFIKGSNYIGSPWLSTMTRKKYRRDFRLVQAMNANAIRVHSHVAGRALYDVADEMGLMIWQDVPLQWGYNNSDAFADNAVRQTREMVEQFGNSPAIIVWGGHNEPPWNSPWMEKRFPDWNKNLNQTLTKRVGDALSQDTSRIVHRFSAVEEHYWAGWYFGTMRDLLGPAKTANITEFGAQALPRLSTLKPIIPARLMWPKSPAADDP
;
A
#
# COMPACT_ATOMS: atom_id res chain seq x y z
N LEU A 1 -0.37 28.40 -11.69
CA LEU A 1 0.27 29.54 -10.99
C LEU A 1 -0.59 29.82 -9.78
N SER A 2 0.00 29.72 -8.60
CA SER A 2 -0.71 29.84 -7.33
C SER A 2 -0.66 31.30 -6.87
N ARG A 3 -1.78 31.86 -6.39
CA ARG A 3 -1.89 33.26 -5.95
C ARG A 3 -2.08 33.32 -4.44
N GLY A 4 -1.00 33.61 -3.72
CA GLY A 4 -1.01 33.83 -2.27
C GLY A 4 -1.27 32.59 -1.40
N VAL A 5 -1.63 31.45 -2.01
CA VAL A 5 -1.90 30.17 -1.37
C VAL A 5 -1.32 29.05 -2.23
N THR A 6 -0.82 27.98 -1.63
CA THR A 6 -0.51 26.71 -2.29
C THR A 6 -1.18 25.56 -1.52
N ILE A 7 -1.74 24.60 -2.25
CA ILE A 7 -2.23 23.34 -1.71
C ILE A 7 -1.07 22.34 -1.85
N ASP A 8 -0.51 21.94 -0.72
CA ASP A 8 0.59 20.98 -0.67
C ASP A 8 0.09 19.56 -0.89
N GLU A 9 -1.08 19.24 -0.33
CA GLU A 9 -1.62 17.89 -0.37
C GLU A 9 -3.16 17.86 -0.28
N VAL A 10 -3.76 16.88 -0.93
CA VAL A 10 -5.18 16.53 -0.81
C VAL A 10 -5.27 15.10 -0.32
N ILE A 11 -5.57 14.90 0.96
CA ILE A 11 -5.68 13.59 1.59
C ILE A 11 -7.15 13.19 1.63
N LEU A 12 -7.49 12.03 1.07
CA LEU A 12 -8.85 11.57 0.87
C LEU A 12 -9.08 10.26 1.62
N ARG A 13 -10.11 10.21 2.46
CA ARG A 13 -10.48 9.00 3.22
C ARG A 13 -11.98 8.75 3.11
N PRO A 14 -12.41 7.57 2.66
CA PRO A 14 -13.83 7.27 2.59
C PRO A 14 -14.39 7.09 4.00
N ASP A 15 -15.62 7.54 4.19
CA ASP A 15 -16.41 7.40 5.41
C ASP A 15 -17.67 6.57 5.12
N TRP A 16 -17.90 5.60 6.01
CA TRP A 16 -18.93 4.57 5.87
C TRP A 16 -19.95 4.59 7.02
N ARG A 17 -19.99 5.66 7.83
CA ARG A 17 -20.94 5.78 8.95
C ARG A 17 -22.40 5.62 8.54
N GLU A 18 -22.78 6.09 7.36
CA GLU A 18 -24.14 5.92 6.79
C GLU A 18 -24.27 4.69 5.85
N GLY A 19 -23.26 3.81 5.83
CA GLY A 19 -23.23 2.60 5.01
C GLY A 19 -22.75 2.80 3.57
N LEU A 20 -22.69 1.69 2.81
CA LEU A 20 -22.14 1.67 1.45
C LEU A 20 -22.98 2.43 0.40
N SER A 21 -24.26 2.67 0.65
CA SER A 21 -25.17 3.37 -0.28
C SER A 21 -25.10 4.90 -0.17
N LYS A 22 -24.68 5.40 1.00
CA LYS A 22 -24.51 6.83 1.30
C LYS A 22 -23.10 7.11 1.83
N PRO A 23 -22.04 6.75 1.09
CA PRO A 23 -20.70 7.03 1.58
C PRO A 23 -20.42 8.53 1.53
N ALA A 24 -19.45 8.96 2.33
CA ALA A 24 -18.86 10.28 2.21
C ALA A 24 -17.36 10.18 1.97
N LEU A 25 -16.76 11.27 1.52
CA LEU A 25 -15.33 11.39 1.32
C LEU A 25 -14.82 12.53 2.19
N HIS A 26 -14.10 12.20 3.26
CA HIS A 26 -13.35 13.17 4.03
C HIS A 26 -12.15 13.64 3.23
N ALA A 27 -12.03 14.95 3.08
CA ALA A 27 -10.91 15.60 2.43
C ALA A 27 -10.17 16.47 3.45
N GLU A 28 -8.91 16.17 3.68
CA GLU A 28 -7.97 17.07 4.34
C GLU A 28 -7.14 17.78 3.28
N ILE A 29 -7.24 19.11 3.25
CA ILE A 29 -6.49 19.98 2.35
C ILE A 29 -5.37 20.61 3.16
N ARG A 30 -4.12 20.20 2.89
CA ARG A 30 -2.94 20.81 3.48
C ARG A 30 -2.50 21.98 2.62
N TYR A 31 -2.36 23.15 3.22
CA TYR A 31 -2.10 24.38 2.50
C TYR A 31 -1.11 25.28 3.21
N ARG A 32 -0.45 26.15 2.44
CA ARG A 32 0.31 27.30 2.91
C ARG A 32 -0.26 28.57 2.29
N ALA A 33 -0.50 29.59 3.10
CA ALA A 33 -1.05 30.88 2.70
C ALA A 33 -0.18 32.04 3.23
N LEU A 34 -0.02 33.08 2.41
CA LEU A 34 0.71 34.32 2.74
C LEU A 34 -0.13 35.31 3.57
N SER A 35 -1.45 35.19 3.49
CA SER A 35 -2.41 36.04 4.22
C SER A 35 -3.59 35.20 4.69
N ALA A 36 -4.20 35.63 5.79
CA ALA A 36 -5.49 35.09 6.21
C ALA A 36 -6.62 35.67 5.33
N GLY A 37 -7.73 34.97 5.22
CA GLY A 37 -8.90 35.48 4.49
C GLY A 37 -9.98 34.45 4.22
N ASP A 38 -11.18 34.95 3.96
CA ASP A 38 -12.32 34.13 3.56
C ASP A 38 -12.21 33.74 2.08
N VAL A 39 -12.29 32.45 1.83
CA VAL A 39 -12.22 31.86 0.50
C VAL A 39 -13.28 30.77 0.34
N THR A 40 -13.50 30.35 -0.89
CA THR A 40 -14.33 29.17 -1.20
C THR A 40 -13.44 28.02 -1.61
N LEU A 41 -13.53 26.91 -0.88
CA LEU A 41 -13.02 25.62 -1.31
C LEU A 41 -14.09 24.90 -2.12
N ARG A 42 -13.83 24.69 -3.42
CA ARG A 42 -14.64 23.81 -4.26
C ARG A 42 -13.98 22.43 -4.34
N LEU A 43 -14.71 21.39 -3.92
CA LEU A 43 -14.35 20.01 -4.20
C LEU A 43 -15.18 19.48 -5.38
N SER A 44 -14.51 18.79 -6.30
CA SER A 44 -15.17 18.08 -7.40
C SER A 44 -14.59 16.68 -7.56
N ALA A 45 -15.39 15.65 -7.28
CA ALA A 45 -15.07 14.26 -7.57
C ALA A 45 -15.67 13.85 -8.92
N THR A 46 -14.82 13.76 -9.95
CA THR A 46 -15.23 13.37 -11.30
C THR A 46 -14.85 11.90 -11.55
N PRO A 47 -15.73 11.07 -12.13
CA PRO A 47 -15.34 9.74 -12.60
C PRO A 47 -14.08 9.76 -13.48
N ASP A 48 -13.08 8.93 -13.17
CA ASP A 48 -11.78 8.91 -13.87
C ASP A 48 -11.70 7.80 -14.93
N ASN A 49 -12.32 6.64 -14.67
CA ASN A 49 -12.29 5.47 -15.55
C ASN A 49 -13.68 4.89 -15.87
N PHE A 50 -14.74 5.67 -15.64
CA PHE A 50 -16.12 5.34 -16.01
C PHE A 50 -16.90 6.62 -16.31
N THR A 51 -18.08 6.49 -16.92
CA THR A 51 -18.96 7.62 -17.23
C THR A 51 -19.96 7.87 -16.11
N GLY A 52 -20.09 9.14 -15.70
CA GLY A 52 -21.09 9.62 -14.76
C GLY A 52 -20.92 11.11 -14.48
N PRO A 53 -21.93 11.77 -13.88
CA PRO A 53 -21.80 13.17 -13.48
C PRO A 53 -20.77 13.33 -12.35
N PRO A 54 -20.05 14.47 -12.29
CA PRO A 54 -19.21 14.78 -11.15
C PRO A 54 -20.04 15.13 -9.91
N VAL A 55 -19.58 14.71 -8.73
CA VAL A 55 -20.08 15.21 -7.45
C VAL A 55 -19.31 16.48 -7.11
N LYS A 56 -20.02 17.56 -6.74
CA LYS A 56 -19.41 18.86 -6.46
C LYS A 56 -20.02 19.47 -5.21
N GLN A 57 -19.19 20.12 -4.41
CA GLN A 57 -19.65 20.94 -3.30
C GLN A 57 -18.68 22.08 -3.04
N GLU A 58 -19.22 23.23 -2.65
CA GLU A 58 -18.47 24.39 -2.21
C GLU A 58 -18.57 24.54 -0.70
N PHE A 59 -17.46 24.95 -0.10
CA PHE A 59 -17.31 25.15 1.32
C PHE A 59 -16.75 26.54 1.55
N PRO A 60 -17.47 27.43 2.25
CA PRO A 60 -16.85 28.66 2.77
C PRO A 60 -15.82 28.26 3.82
N VAL A 61 -14.58 28.71 3.66
CA VAL A 61 -13.49 28.42 4.59
C VAL A 61 -12.69 29.68 4.85
N ASN A 62 -12.20 29.83 6.07
CA ASN A 62 -11.27 30.89 6.42
C ASN A 62 -9.85 30.32 6.44
N LEU A 63 -8.97 30.86 5.60
CA LEU A 63 -7.56 30.50 5.60
C LEU A 63 -6.84 31.31 6.69
N ALA A 64 -5.92 30.66 7.40
CA ALA A 64 -4.96 31.33 8.26
C ALA A 64 -3.69 31.63 7.46
N ARG A 65 -3.01 32.75 7.79
CA ARG A 65 -1.62 32.94 7.39
C ARG A 65 -0.76 31.86 8.03
N THR A 66 0.14 31.28 7.25
CA THR A 66 0.85 30.05 7.63
C THR A 66 2.32 30.22 8.00
N ASP A 67 2.93 31.37 7.66
CA ASP A 67 4.36 31.66 7.89
C ASP A 67 5.29 30.51 7.46
N GLY A 68 4.95 29.87 6.34
CA GLY A 68 5.71 28.76 5.75
C GLY A 68 5.42 27.37 6.33
N LYS A 69 4.63 27.25 7.41
CA LYS A 69 4.26 25.96 8.03
C LYS A 69 2.88 25.50 7.55
N PRO A 70 2.75 24.32 6.91
CA PRO A 70 1.47 23.84 6.43
C PRO A 70 0.38 23.82 7.51
N GLN A 71 -0.83 24.21 7.13
CA GLN A 71 -2.07 24.09 7.92
C GLN A 71 -3.05 23.15 7.21
N SER A 72 -4.04 22.62 7.93
CA SER A 72 -5.03 21.69 7.38
C SER A 72 -6.44 22.25 7.47
N LEU A 73 -7.19 22.12 6.38
CA LEU A 73 -8.65 22.28 6.35
C LEU A 73 -9.29 20.91 6.19
N ARG A 74 -10.39 20.65 6.88
CA ARG A 74 -11.12 19.38 6.75
C ARG A 74 -12.55 19.65 6.35
N VAL A 75 -12.97 19.03 5.26
CA VAL A 75 -14.35 19.07 4.77
C VAL A 75 -14.79 17.66 4.38
N THR A 76 -16.10 17.46 4.30
CA THR A 76 -16.69 16.17 3.93
C THR A 76 -17.54 16.36 2.69
N LEU A 77 -17.21 15.63 1.62
CA LEU A 77 -18.00 15.59 0.40
C LEU A 77 -18.96 14.39 0.47
N PRO A 78 -20.29 14.59 0.52
CA PRO A 78 -21.26 13.51 0.40
C PRO A 78 -21.13 12.84 -0.98
N MET A 79 -21.00 11.52 -1.01
CA MET A 79 -20.78 10.73 -2.22
C MET A 79 -21.92 9.74 -2.44
N GLN A 80 -23.17 10.18 -2.23
CA GLN A 80 -24.36 9.33 -2.35
C GLN A 80 -24.44 8.68 -3.74
N GLY A 81 -24.66 7.36 -3.77
CA GLY A 81 -24.70 6.60 -5.03
C GLY A 81 -23.36 6.44 -5.75
N ALA A 82 -22.23 6.77 -5.10
CA ALA A 82 -20.91 6.56 -5.69
C ALA A 82 -20.68 5.09 -6.04
N ARG A 83 -20.17 4.86 -7.26
CA ARG A 83 -19.67 3.55 -7.67
C ARG A 83 -18.40 3.21 -6.89
N LEU A 84 -18.43 2.09 -6.18
CA LEU A 84 -17.33 1.63 -5.34
C LEU A 84 -16.17 1.08 -6.17
N TRP A 85 -14.95 1.17 -5.64
CA TRP A 85 -13.78 0.46 -6.16
C TRP A 85 -13.85 -1.01 -5.72
N TRP A 86 -13.61 -1.93 -6.64
CA TRP A 86 -13.58 -3.37 -6.39
C TRP A 86 -12.29 -3.99 -6.90
N PRO A 87 -11.76 -5.02 -6.21
CA PRO A 87 -10.62 -5.77 -6.70
C PRO A 87 -11.02 -6.65 -7.89
N VAL A 88 -10.00 -7.07 -8.64
CA VAL A 88 -10.14 -8.01 -9.76
C VAL A 88 -10.87 -9.27 -9.32
N GLY A 89 -11.83 -9.71 -10.15
CA GLY A 89 -12.70 -10.85 -9.85
C GLY A 89 -13.96 -10.52 -9.04
N TYR A 90 -14.09 -9.30 -8.49
CA TYR A 90 -15.24 -8.91 -7.65
C TYR A 90 -16.05 -7.73 -8.19
N GLY A 91 -15.51 -6.98 -9.15
CA GLY A 91 -16.21 -5.85 -9.77
C GLY A 91 -15.26 -4.95 -10.55
N ARG A 92 -15.75 -3.76 -10.90
CA ARG A 92 -14.93 -2.74 -11.57
C ARG A 92 -14.15 -1.91 -10.55
N PRO A 93 -12.86 -1.63 -10.78
CA PRO A 93 -12.06 -0.74 -9.95
C PRO A 93 -12.40 0.73 -10.25
N ASN A 94 -13.60 1.20 -9.89
CA ASN A 94 -14.03 2.56 -10.20
C ASN A 94 -13.17 3.60 -9.46
N LEU A 95 -12.64 4.57 -10.19
CA LEU A 95 -11.76 5.63 -9.70
C LEU A 95 -12.40 6.99 -9.92
N TYR A 96 -12.12 7.92 -9.01
CA TYR A 96 -12.50 9.32 -9.09
C TYR A 96 -11.26 10.19 -9.07
N ARG A 97 -11.28 11.22 -9.90
CA ARG A 97 -10.36 12.35 -9.86
C ARG A 97 -11.00 13.44 -9.02
N VAL A 98 -10.43 13.71 -7.86
CA VAL A 98 -10.91 14.72 -6.91
C VAL A 98 -10.05 15.97 -7.06
N ARG A 99 -10.68 17.06 -7.49
CA ARG A 99 -10.05 18.37 -7.62
C ARG A 99 -10.46 19.24 -6.43
N ALA A 100 -9.48 19.82 -5.75
CA ALA A 100 -9.65 20.85 -4.75
C ALA A 100 -9.22 22.19 -5.33
N THR A 101 -10.09 23.19 -5.31
CA THR A 101 -9.82 24.52 -5.84
C THR A 101 -10.18 25.57 -4.81
N LEU A 102 -9.21 26.39 -4.41
CA LEU A 102 -9.41 27.54 -3.53
C LEU A 102 -9.61 28.79 -4.39
N THR A 103 -10.64 29.58 -4.10
CA THR A 103 -11.04 30.76 -4.88
C THR A 103 -11.43 31.90 -3.94
N ASP A 104 -11.04 33.13 -4.26
CA ASP A 104 -11.53 34.34 -3.60
C ASP A 104 -12.24 35.26 -4.61
N LYS A 105 -12.49 36.53 -4.26
CA LYS A 105 -13.16 37.52 -5.13
C LYS A 105 -12.38 37.83 -6.41
N GLN A 106 -11.06 37.65 -6.42
CA GLN A 106 -10.17 37.86 -7.55
C GLN A 106 -9.99 36.61 -8.42
N GLY A 107 -10.57 35.48 -8.01
CA GLY A 107 -10.59 34.23 -8.77
C GLY A 107 -9.75 33.12 -8.13
N VAL A 108 -9.34 32.14 -8.94
CA VAL A 108 -8.64 30.93 -8.45
C VAL A 108 -7.31 31.32 -7.79
N MET A 109 -7.12 30.83 -6.56
CA MET A 109 -5.88 30.98 -5.80
C MET A 109 -4.97 29.78 -6.06
N ASP A 110 -5.48 28.57 -5.94
CA ASP A 110 -4.72 27.37 -6.26
C ASP A 110 -5.63 26.18 -6.58
N THR A 111 -5.05 25.14 -7.20
CA THR A 111 -5.77 23.90 -7.49
C THR A 111 -4.85 22.69 -7.39
N ALA A 112 -5.30 21.69 -6.63
CA ALA A 112 -4.66 20.39 -6.54
C ALA A 112 -5.62 19.28 -6.98
N VAL A 113 -5.05 18.17 -7.44
CA VAL A 113 -5.81 17.00 -7.88
C VAL A 113 -5.23 15.76 -7.24
N ALA A 114 -6.09 14.96 -6.63
CA ALA A 114 -5.79 13.61 -6.16
C ALA A 114 -6.72 12.61 -6.84
N ARG A 115 -6.29 11.35 -6.91
CA ARG A 115 -7.10 10.25 -7.42
C ARG A 115 -7.35 9.24 -6.31
N THR A 116 -8.57 8.73 -6.21
CA THR A 116 -8.92 7.71 -5.22
C THR A 116 -10.07 6.83 -5.72
N GLY A 117 -10.38 5.79 -4.95
CA GLY A 117 -11.55 4.93 -5.12
C GLY A 117 -12.21 4.70 -3.77
N LEU A 118 -13.54 4.62 -3.75
CA LEU A 118 -14.29 4.40 -2.52
C LEU A 118 -14.43 2.90 -2.28
N ARG A 119 -13.79 2.38 -1.24
CA ARG A 119 -13.95 0.99 -0.78
C ARG A 119 -13.87 0.87 0.73
N LYS A 120 -14.52 -0.15 1.27
CA LYS A 120 -14.45 -0.55 2.68
C LYS A 120 -13.73 -1.90 2.81
N ILE A 121 -12.81 -2.01 3.76
CA ILE A 121 -12.16 -3.28 4.11
C ILE A 121 -12.30 -3.52 5.60
N VAL A 122 -12.63 -4.75 5.98
CA VAL A 122 -12.71 -5.18 7.38
C VAL A 122 -12.06 -6.55 7.49
N LYS A 123 -11.12 -6.71 8.42
CA LYS A 123 -10.62 -8.02 8.85
C LYS A 123 -11.57 -8.54 9.92
N GLN A 124 -12.22 -9.68 9.68
CA GLN A 124 -13.12 -10.27 10.66
C GLN A 124 -12.33 -10.92 11.80
N PRO A 125 -12.85 -10.90 13.05
CA PRO A 125 -12.24 -11.61 14.17
C PRO A 125 -12.25 -13.13 13.93
N ASP A 126 -11.53 -13.85 14.79
CA ASP A 126 -11.52 -15.31 14.86
C ASP A 126 -11.22 -16.00 13.52
N ASN A 127 -10.37 -15.38 12.70
CA ASN A 127 -9.96 -15.91 11.39
C ASN A 127 -11.11 -16.16 10.40
N LYS A 128 -12.25 -15.45 10.54
CA LYS A 128 -13.41 -15.61 9.64
C LYS A 128 -13.18 -15.06 8.22
N GLY A 129 -12.08 -14.33 8.03
CA GLY A 129 -11.61 -13.83 6.75
C GLY A 129 -11.74 -12.31 6.63
N TRP A 130 -11.90 -11.84 5.40
CA TRP A 130 -11.90 -10.42 5.07
C TRP A 130 -13.21 -10.05 4.39
N LEU A 131 -13.76 -8.89 4.73
CA LEU A 131 -14.89 -8.29 4.04
C LEU A 131 -14.40 -7.11 3.20
N PHE A 132 -14.67 -7.18 1.89
CA PHE A 132 -14.42 -6.10 0.96
C PHE A 132 -15.77 -5.56 0.48
N ASN A 133 -16.08 -4.29 0.79
CA ASN A 133 -17.41 -3.70 0.57
C ASN A 133 -18.54 -4.63 1.07
N ASP A 134 -18.39 -5.09 2.32
CA ASP A 134 -19.29 -6.01 3.03
C ASP A 134 -19.48 -7.39 2.38
N LYS A 135 -18.67 -7.76 1.38
CA LYS A 135 -18.63 -9.10 0.79
C LYS A 135 -17.39 -9.88 1.21
N ARG A 136 -17.55 -11.16 1.54
CA ARG A 136 -16.43 -12.03 1.88
C ARG A 136 -15.46 -12.16 0.71
N LEU A 137 -14.18 -11.97 1.00
CA LEU A 137 -13.09 -12.06 0.05
C LEU A 137 -11.94 -12.88 0.64
N PHE A 138 -11.31 -13.69 -0.20
CA PHE A 138 -10.07 -14.39 0.12
C PHE A 138 -8.91 -13.73 -0.63
N ILE A 139 -7.87 -13.33 0.10
CA ILE A 139 -6.68 -12.68 -0.46
C ILE A 139 -5.77 -13.77 -1.03
N LYS A 140 -5.45 -13.66 -2.32
CA LYS A 140 -4.56 -14.56 -3.05
C LYS A 140 -3.51 -13.73 -3.74
N GLY A 141 -2.24 -14.04 -3.54
CA GLY A 141 -1.18 -13.18 -4.04
C GLY A 141 0.22 -13.75 -3.92
N SER A 142 1.19 -12.87 -4.10
CA SER A 142 2.61 -13.16 -3.95
C SER A 142 3.33 -11.95 -3.35
N ASN A 143 4.47 -12.20 -2.71
CA ASN A 143 5.42 -11.16 -2.36
C ASN A 143 6.07 -10.61 -3.62
N TYR A 144 6.03 -9.30 -3.78
CA TYR A 144 6.49 -8.59 -4.95
C TYR A 144 7.71 -7.76 -4.56
N ILE A 145 8.82 -8.00 -5.27
CA ILE A 145 10.08 -7.26 -5.15
C ILE A 145 10.40 -6.46 -6.43
N GLY A 146 9.76 -6.79 -7.56
CA GLY A 146 9.95 -6.11 -8.84
C GLY A 146 11.36 -6.27 -9.41
N SER A 147 12.09 -5.17 -9.51
CA SER A 147 13.46 -5.11 -10.05
C SER A 147 14.40 -4.58 -8.98
N PRO A 148 15.64 -5.11 -8.85
CA PRO A 148 16.62 -4.53 -7.95
C PRO A 148 17.01 -3.09 -8.35
N TRP A 149 16.72 -2.67 -9.60
CA TRP A 149 16.79 -1.27 -10.03
C TRP A 149 15.38 -0.69 -10.14
N LEU A 150 14.80 -0.29 -9.00
CA LEU A 150 13.43 0.22 -8.92
C LEU A 150 13.14 1.39 -9.87
N SER A 151 14.13 2.25 -10.12
CA SER A 151 14.02 3.39 -11.06
C SER A 151 13.76 2.97 -12.50
N THR A 152 14.10 1.74 -12.88
CA THR A 152 13.86 1.21 -14.23
C THR A 152 12.43 0.71 -14.43
N MET A 153 11.63 0.64 -13.38
CA MET A 153 10.27 0.13 -13.42
C MET A 153 9.31 1.21 -13.93
N THR A 154 8.58 0.88 -15.00
CA THR A 154 7.61 1.77 -15.63
C THR A 154 6.20 1.21 -15.49
N ARG A 155 5.17 2.05 -15.76
CA ARG A 155 3.77 1.59 -15.83
C ARG A 155 3.60 0.36 -16.72
N LYS A 156 4.32 0.28 -17.85
CA LYS A 156 4.28 -0.88 -18.77
C LYS A 156 4.84 -2.14 -18.11
N LYS A 157 5.96 -2.05 -17.37
CA LYS A 157 6.55 -3.20 -16.67
C LYS A 157 5.65 -3.66 -15.51
N TYR A 158 5.13 -2.74 -14.70
CA TYR A 158 4.16 -3.08 -13.65
C TYR A 158 2.89 -3.74 -14.22
N ARG A 159 2.33 -3.23 -15.34
CA ARG A 159 1.21 -3.87 -16.02
C ARG A 159 1.53 -5.29 -16.51
N ARG A 160 2.74 -5.52 -17.02
CA ARG A 160 3.18 -6.86 -17.41
C ARG A 160 3.16 -7.78 -16.18
N ASP A 161 3.79 -7.37 -15.09
CA ASP A 161 3.92 -8.21 -13.90
C ASP A 161 2.54 -8.47 -13.26
N PHE A 162 1.67 -7.46 -13.20
CA PHE A 162 0.32 -7.62 -12.63
C PHE A 162 -0.61 -8.45 -13.49
N ARG A 163 -0.40 -8.50 -14.81
CA ARG A 163 -1.09 -9.48 -15.67
C ARG A 163 -0.66 -10.92 -15.34
N LEU A 164 0.59 -11.16 -14.97
CA LEU A 164 1.04 -12.48 -14.52
C LEU A 164 0.37 -12.86 -13.19
N VAL A 165 0.26 -11.90 -12.25
CA VAL A 165 -0.48 -12.09 -10.99
C VAL A 165 -1.96 -12.42 -11.26
N GLN A 166 -2.62 -11.70 -12.17
CA GLN A 166 -4.00 -12.03 -12.54
C GLN A 166 -4.13 -13.37 -13.25
N ALA A 167 -3.15 -13.74 -14.09
CA ALA A 167 -3.14 -15.03 -14.81
C ALA A 167 -3.03 -16.24 -13.87
N MET A 168 -2.45 -16.07 -12.67
CA MET A 168 -2.48 -17.09 -11.61
C MET A 168 -3.75 -17.02 -10.73
N ASN A 169 -4.79 -16.31 -11.17
CA ASN A 169 -6.05 -16.09 -10.45
C ASN A 169 -5.87 -15.41 -9.07
N ALA A 170 -4.80 -14.64 -8.91
CA ALA A 170 -4.54 -13.84 -7.72
C ALA A 170 -5.15 -12.44 -7.84
N ASN A 171 -5.41 -11.84 -6.68
CA ASN A 171 -6.05 -10.54 -6.54
C ASN A 171 -5.23 -9.54 -5.71
N ALA A 172 -4.06 -9.95 -5.21
CA ALA A 172 -3.20 -9.11 -4.39
C ALA A 172 -1.71 -9.31 -4.67
N ILE A 173 -0.93 -8.31 -4.30
CA ILE A 173 0.52 -8.41 -4.09
C ILE A 173 0.88 -7.86 -2.70
N ARG A 174 1.98 -8.35 -2.14
CA ARG A 174 2.64 -7.72 -1.00
C ARG A 174 3.91 -7.02 -1.48
N VAL A 175 3.96 -5.70 -1.42
CA VAL A 175 5.17 -4.93 -1.70
C VAL A 175 6.10 -5.13 -0.50
N HIS A 176 6.99 -6.11 -0.63
CA HIS A 176 7.74 -6.66 0.50
C HIS A 176 8.91 -5.75 0.86
N SER A 177 8.88 -5.20 2.08
CA SER A 177 9.92 -4.37 2.71
C SER A 177 10.57 -3.29 1.83
N HIS A 178 9.81 -2.68 0.91
CA HIS A 178 10.24 -1.54 0.12
C HIS A 178 9.08 -0.65 -0.30
N VAL A 179 9.38 0.55 -0.80
CA VAL A 179 8.41 1.46 -1.41
C VAL A 179 8.73 1.58 -2.90
N ALA A 180 7.72 1.34 -3.75
CA ALA A 180 7.88 1.45 -5.20
C ALA A 180 7.56 2.86 -5.70
N GLY A 181 7.87 3.14 -6.97
CA GLY A 181 7.44 4.39 -7.61
C GLY A 181 5.92 4.47 -7.76
N ARG A 182 5.36 5.70 -7.85
CA ARG A 182 3.90 5.97 -7.98
C ARG A 182 3.19 5.10 -9.04
N ALA A 183 3.90 4.80 -10.13
CA ALA A 183 3.43 3.96 -11.22
C ALA A 183 2.96 2.56 -10.76
N LEU A 184 3.54 1.98 -9.71
CA LEU A 184 3.10 0.69 -9.16
C LEU A 184 1.66 0.79 -8.66
N TYR A 185 1.43 1.74 -7.75
CA TYR A 185 0.14 1.95 -7.10
C TYR A 185 -0.94 2.40 -8.09
N ASP A 186 -0.60 3.29 -9.01
CA ASP A 186 -1.54 3.75 -10.03
C ASP A 186 -2.02 2.61 -10.94
N VAL A 187 -1.10 1.71 -11.32
CA VAL A 187 -1.46 0.55 -12.14
C VAL A 187 -2.28 -0.46 -11.33
N ALA A 188 -1.97 -0.66 -10.05
CA ALA A 188 -2.76 -1.52 -9.17
C ALA A 188 -4.18 -0.97 -8.96
N ASP A 189 -4.31 0.33 -8.70
CA ASP A 189 -5.58 1.05 -8.59
C ASP A 189 -6.45 0.83 -9.84
N GLU A 190 -5.86 0.95 -11.03
CA GLU A 190 -6.57 0.81 -12.30
C GLU A 190 -6.91 -0.65 -12.65
N MET A 191 -6.08 -1.61 -12.23
CA MET A 191 -6.27 -3.04 -12.51
C MET A 191 -7.10 -3.77 -11.45
N GLY A 192 -7.45 -3.11 -10.35
CA GLY A 192 -8.14 -3.75 -9.23
C GLY A 192 -7.24 -4.72 -8.46
N LEU A 193 -5.92 -4.53 -8.48
CA LEU A 193 -5.01 -5.40 -7.74
C LEU A 193 -4.79 -4.84 -6.33
N MET A 194 -5.09 -5.62 -5.31
CA MET A 194 -4.89 -5.20 -3.92
C MET A 194 -3.40 -5.20 -3.56
N ILE A 195 -3.02 -4.29 -2.68
CA ILE A 195 -1.66 -4.12 -2.18
C ILE A 195 -1.67 -4.26 -0.67
N TRP A 196 -0.81 -5.14 -0.18
CA TRP A 196 -0.25 -5.07 1.16
C TRP A 196 1.07 -4.32 1.07
N GLN A 197 1.16 -3.12 1.64
CA GLN A 197 2.34 -2.26 1.55
C GLN A 197 3.10 -2.30 2.86
N ASP A 198 4.29 -2.88 2.86
CA ASP A 198 5.16 -2.88 4.03
C ASP A 198 5.89 -1.53 4.18
N VAL A 199 6.17 -1.14 5.41
CA VAL A 199 7.25 -0.20 5.70
C VAL A 199 8.58 -0.88 5.29
N PRO A 200 9.59 -0.14 4.79
CA PRO A 200 10.92 -0.69 4.47
C PRO A 200 11.76 -1.15 5.68
N LEU A 201 11.19 -2.02 6.53
CA LEU A 201 11.80 -2.61 7.70
C LEU A 201 11.73 -4.13 7.60
N GLN A 202 12.88 -4.77 7.45
CA GLN A 202 13.10 -6.21 7.45
C GLN A 202 14.20 -6.56 8.44
N TRP A 203 13.91 -7.46 9.37
CA TRP A 203 14.88 -7.98 10.35
C TRP A 203 15.46 -6.94 11.31
N GLY A 204 16.75 -6.99 11.61
CA GLY A 204 17.38 -6.19 12.66
C GLY A 204 17.88 -4.84 12.19
N TYR A 205 17.69 -3.83 13.04
CA TYR A 205 18.16 -2.47 12.87
C TYR A 205 18.77 -1.91 14.16
N ASN A 206 19.44 -0.76 14.05
CA ASN A 206 19.89 0.02 15.18
C ASN A 206 18.73 0.30 16.17
N ASN A 207 18.97 0.07 17.47
CA ASN A 207 17.93 0.13 18.50
C ASN A 207 17.75 1.52 19.15
N SER A 208 18.36 2.57 18.60
CA SER A 208 18.26 3.94 19.13
C SER A 208 16.90 4.59 18.87
N ASP A 209 16.51 5.51 19.76
CA ASP A 209 15.32 6.34 19.56
C ASP A 209 15.39 7.17 18.27
N ALA A 210 16.58 7.68 17.92
CA ALA A 210 16.77 8.44 16.68
C ALA A 210 16.44 7.62 15.42
N PHE A 211 16.81 6.33 15.39
CA PHE A 211 16.44 5.45 14.28
C PHE A 211 14.92 5.22 14.25
N ALA A 212 14.31 4.97 15.41
CA ALA A 212 12.86 4.78 15.52
C ALA A 212 12.08 6.03 15.09
N ASP A 213 12.51 7.22 15.48
CA ASP A 213 11.85 8.48 15.14
C ASP A 213 11.99 8.78 13.65
N ASN A 214 13.13 8.48 13.05
CA ASN A 214 13.31 8.56 11.60
C ASN A 214 12.40 7.59 10.86
N ALA A 215 12.28 6.34 11.33
CA ALA A 215 11.37 5.34 10.74
C ALA A 215 9.90 5.78 10.86
N VAL A 216 9.49 6.36 12.00
CA VAL A 216 8.15 6.92 12.21
C VAL A 216 7.88 8.06 11.24
N ARG A 217 8.82 8.99 11.06
CA ARG A 217 8.69 10.10 10.11
C ARG A 217 8.47 9.58 8.69
N GLN A 218 9.31 8.66 8.22
CA GLN A 218 9.19 8.07 6.88
C GLN A 218 7.90 7.25 6.72
N THR A 219 7.45 6.58 7.78
CA THR A 219 6.17 5.85 7.79
C THR A 219 4.99 6.81 7.57
N ARG A 220 4.99 7.97 8.23
CA ARG A 220 3.95 9.00 8.02
C ARG A 220 3.98 9.54 6.60
N GLU A 221 5.16 9.88 6.08
CA GLU A 221 5.34 10.35 4.70
C GLU A 221 4.83 9.32 3.67
N MET A 222 5.09 8.02 3.88
CA MET A 222 4.58 6.95 3.02
C MET A 222 3.04 6.88 3.04
N VAL A 223 2.43 6.95 4.23
CA VAL A 223 0.97 6.92 4.39
C VAL A 223 0.31 8.16 3.75
N GLU A 224 0.95 9.32 3.85
CA GLU A 224 0.50 10.56 3.22
C GLU A 224 0.57 10.41 1.69
N GLN A 225 1.76 10.10 1.17
CA GLN A 225 2.03 10.01 -0.27
C GLN A 225 1.16 8.97 -0.99
N PHE A 226 0.84 7.84 -0.35
CA PHE A 226 0.16 6.72 -1.00
C PHE A 226 -1.22 6.39 -0.42
N GLY A 227 -1.63 7.03 0.66
CA GLY A 227 -2.90 6.75 1.35
C GLY A 227 -4.16 7.09 0.55
N ASN A 228 -4.04 7.75 -0.60
CA ASN A 228 -5.17 7.93 -1.52
C ASN A 228 -5.40 6.72 -2.45
N SER A 229 -4.43 5.80 -2.58
CA SER A 229 -4.55 4.60 -3.43
C SER A 229 -5.54 3.59 -2.85
N PRO A 230 -6.71 3.35 -3.48
CA PRO A 230 -7.65 2.34 -3.01
C PRO A 230 -7.08 0.91 -3.05
N ALA A 231 -6.07 0.65 -3.89
CA ALA A 231 -5.40 -0.64 -3.96
C ALA A 231 -4.72 -1.02 -2.65
N ILE A 232 -4.15 -0.07 -1.89
CA ILE A 232 -3.52 -0.38 -0.61
C ILE A 232 -4.60 -0.77 0.40
N ILE A 233 -4.65 -2.05 0.75
CA ILE A 233 -5.63 -2.61 1.69
C ILE A 233 -5.07 -2.86 3.08
N VAL A 234 -3.75 -3.07 3.16
CA VAL A 234 -3.02 -3.32 4.40
C VAL A 234 -1.78 -2.43 4.42
N TRP A 235 -1.54 -1.79 5.55
CA TRP A 235 -0.22 -1.27 5.91
C TRP A 235 0.49 -2.32 6.76
N GLY A 236 1.56 -2.91 6.22
CA GLY A 236 2.47 -3.80 6.93
C GLY A 236 3.55 -2.98 7.63
N GLY A 237 3.82 -3.28 8.90
CA GLY A 237 4.92 -2.65 9.65
C GLY A 237 6.21 -3.44 9.46
N HIS A 238 6.77 -3.93 10.55
CA HIS A 238 8.08 -4.57 10.57
C HIS A 238 8.02 -6.03 10.12
N ASN A 239 8.75 -6.41 9.07
CA ASN A 239 8.86 -7.81 8.65
C ASN A 239 9.86 -8.59 9.51
N GLU A 240 9.42 -9.70 10.11
CA GLU A 240 10.25 -10.62 10.92
C GLU A 240 11.16 -9.87 11.90
N PRO A 241 10.60 -9.06 12.82
CA PRO A 241 11.43 -8.31 13.75
C PRO A 241 12.23 -9.27 14.65
N PRO A 242 13.43 -8.88 15.11
CA PRO A 242 14.32 -9.76 15.88
C PRO A 242 13.67 -10.37 17.13
N TRP A 243 12.85 -9.60 17.84
CA TRP A 243 12.15 -10.04 19.05
C TRP A 243 11.09 -11.15 18.79
N ASN A 244 10.63 -11.31 17.55
CA ASN A 244 9.74 -12.41 17.12
C ASN A 244 10.47 -13.43 16.24
N SER A 245 11.79 -13.30 16.04
CA SER A 245 12.56 -14.13 15.10
C SER A 245 13.68 -14.91 15.82
N PRO A 246 13.36 -15.94 16.61
CA PRO A 246 14.35 -16.68 17.40
C PRO A 246 15.38 -17.43 16.53
N TRP A 247 15.07 -17.70 15.26
CA TRP A 247 16.03 -18.30 14.33
C TRP A 247 17.27 -17.42 14.11
N MET A 248 17.18 -16.11 14.36
CA MET A 248 18.28 -15.16 14.22
C MET A 248 19.38 -15.34 15.26
N GLU A 249 19.04 -15.86 16.46
CA GLU A 249 20.00 -16.08 17.56
C GLU A 249 21.20 -16.92 17.11
N LYS A 250 20.95 -17.95 16.30
CA LYS A 250 22.00 -18.86 15.81
C LYS A 250 22.84 -18.27 14.67
N ARG A 251 22.38 -17.18 14.05
CA ARG A 251 22.97 -16.61 12.84
C ARG A 251 23.71 -15.30 13.08
N PHE A 252 23.31 -14.54 14.09
CA PHE A 252 23.80 -13.19 14.34
C PHE A 252 24.26 -13.03 15.80
N PRO A 253 25.58 -12.84 16.06
CA PRO A 253 26.12 -12.76 17.41
C PRO A 253 25.60 -11.58 18.25
N ASP A 254 25.13 -10.51 17.60
CA ASP A 254 24.61 -9.29 18.21
C ASP A 254 23.08 -9.29 18.40
N TRP A 255 22.43 -10.39 18.03
CA TRP A 255 20.99 -10.56 18.25
C TRP A 255 20.66 -10.60 19.75
N ASN A 256 19.52 -10.02 20.11
CA ASN A 256 18.88 -10.26 21.41
C ASN A 256 17.36 -10.17 21.29
N LYS A 257 16.66 -10.86 22.20
CA LYS A 257 15.19 -10.98 22.20
C LYS A 257 14.41 -9.67 22.38
N ASN A 258 15.07 -8.57 22.79
CA ASN A 258 14.43 -7.27 23.01
C ASN A 258 14.70 -6.28 21.88
N LEU A 259 15.49 -6.68 20.87
CA LEU A 259 15.91 -5.80 19.79
C LEU A 259 14.71 -5.32 18.96
N ASN A 260 14.62 -4.01 18.77
CA ASN A 260 13.63 -3.29 17.95
C ASN A 260 12.17 -3.40 18.39
N GLN A 261 11.87 -3.73 19.65
CA GLN A 261 10.51 -3.67 20.18
C GLN A 261 9.94 -2.23 20.11
N THR A 262 10.70 -1.22 20.53
CA THR A 262 10.30 0.20 20.47
C THR A 262 10.08 0.66 19.03
N LEU A 263 10.99 0.35 18.11
CA LEU A 263 10.87 0.64 16.69
C LEU A 263 9.55 0.06 16.12
N THR A 264 9.32 -1.24 16.35
CA THR A 264 8.13 -1.95 15.86
C THR A 264 6.85 -1.33 16.42
N LYS A 265 6.84 -1.01 17.72
CA LYS A 265 5.69 -0.36 18.36
C LYS A 265 5.42 1.01 17.74
N ARG A 266 6.41 1.91 17.68
CA ARG A 266 6.21 3.28 17.20
C ARG A 266 5.79 3.33 15.73
N VAL A 267 6.37 2.49 14.88
CA VAL A 267 5.96 2.34 13.46
C VAL A 267 4.51 1.87 13.36
N GLY A 268 4.13 0.85 14.13
CA GLY A 268 2.74 0.40 14.18
C GLY A 268 1.77 1.49 14.63
N ASP A 269 2.15 2.32 15.61
CA ASP A 269 1.34 3.45 16.08
C ASP A 269 1.19 4.56 15.02
N ALA A 270 2.23 4.78 14.21
CA ALA A 270 2.18 5.70 13.09
C ALA A 270 1.23 5.22 11.98
N LEU A 271 1.28 3.92 11.63
CA LEU A 271 0.36 3.32 10.67
C LEU A 271 -1.10 3.37 11.13
N SER A 272 -1.36 3.18 12.43
CA SER A 272 -2.69 3.22 13.02
C SER A 272 -3.41 4.56 12.92
N GLN A 273 -2.73 5.63 12.49
CA GLN A 273 -3.37 6.92 12.19
C GLN A 273 -4.26 6.86 10.94
N ASP A 274 -4.03 5.92 10.02
CA ASP A 274 -4.92 5.68 8.88
C ASP A 274 -5.96 4.59 9.21
N THR A 275 -7.16 5.03 9.55
CA THR A 275 -8.29 4.15 9.93
C THR A 275 -9.04 3.56 8.73
N SER A 276 -8.67 3.94 7.49
CA SER A 276 -9.33 3.45 6.26
C SER A 276 -8.81 2.09 5.76
N ARG A 277 -7.79 1.55 6.43
CA ARG A 277 -7.04 0.34 6.05
C ARG A 277 -6.83 -0.56 7.24
N ILE A 278 -6.49 -1.82 6.95
CA ILE A 278 -6.03 -2.74 7.99
C ILE A 278 -4.56 -2.42 8.31
N VAL A 279 -4.23 -2.34 9.59
CA VAL A 279 -2.85 -2.19 10.05
C VAL A 279 -2.36 -3.52 10.57
N HIS A 280 -1.28 -4.01 9.96
CA HIS A 280 -0.60 -5.21 10.37
C HIS A 280 0.78 -4.83 10.90
N ARG A 281 0.89 -4.64 12.22
CA ARG A 281 2.00 -3.92 12.87
C ARG A 281 3.37 -4.59 12.65
N PHE A 282 3.40 -5.89 12.46
CA PHE A 282 4.60 -6.66 12.12
C PHE A 282 4.19 -7.97 11.47
N SER A 283 4.91 -8.40 10.44
CA SER A 283 4.75 -9.72 9.83
C SER A 283 5.49 -10.74 10.69
N ALA A 284 4.75 -11.64 11.31
CA ALA A 284 5.29 -12.56 12.30
C ALA A 284 5.88 -13.81 11.64
N VAL A 285 6.90 -14.42 12.23
CA VAL A 285 7.52 -15.65 11.70
C VAL A 285 6.53 -16.82 11.62
N GLU A 286 5.47 -16.80 12.44
CA GLU A 286 4.41 -17.80 12.40
C GLU A 286 3.54 -17.69 11.14
N GLU A 287 3.49 -16.53 10.50
CA GLU A 287 2.80 -16.28 9.23
C GLU A 287 3.66 -16.67 8.01
N HIS A 288 4.92 -17.05 8.25
CA HIS A 288 5.92 -17.35 7.24
C HIS A 288 6.15 -18.86 7.17
N TYR A 289 5.34 -19.52 6.35
CA TYR A 289 5.26 -20.97 6.26
C TYR A 289 6.38 -21.53 5.38
N TRP A 290 7.60 -21.60 5.92
CA TRP A 290 8.79 -22.12 5.24
C TRP A 290 9.02 -23.64 5.37
N ALA A 291 7.98 -24.39 5.76
CA ALA A 291 8.02 -25.84 5.81
C ALA A 291 8.20 -26.43 4.39
N GLY A 292 9.11 -27.39 4.25
CA GLY A 292 9.47 -27.98 2.97
C GLY A 292 10.47 -27.20 2.13
N TRP A 293 11.00 -26.08 2.67
CA TRP A 293 12.12 -25.36 2.09
C TRP A 293 13.27 -25.17 3.09
N TYR A 294 13.14 -24.23 4.03
CA TYR A 294 14.18 -24.01 5.07
C TYR A 294 14.13 -25.06 6.18
N PHE A 295 12.98 -25.69 6.38
CA PHE A 295 12.76 -26.64 7.46
C PHE A 295 12.15 -27.94 6.93
N GLY A 296 12.65 -29.07 7.43
CA GLY A 296 12.15 -30.39 7.08
C GLY A 296 12.47 -30.80 5.63
N THR A 297 11.51 -31.43 4.99
CA THR A 297 11.53 -32.00 3.64
C THR A 297 10.34 -31.51 2.84
N MET A 298 10.34 -31.64 1.52
CA MET A 298 9.21 -31.21 0.67
C MET A 298 7.84 -31.77 1.11
N ARG A 299 7.79 -32.91 1.80
CA ARG A 299 6.54 -33.49 2.33
C ARG A 299 5.89 -32.63 3.41
N ASP A 300 6.67 -31.84 4.14
CA ASP A 300 6.19 -30.98 5.22
C ASP A 300 5.36 -29.79 4.72
N LEU A 301 5.45 -29.43 3.43
CA LEU A 301 4.63 -28.38 2.80
C LEU A 301 3.13 -28.66 2.91
N LEU A 302 2.73 -29.94 2.98
CA LEU A 302 1.33 -30.36 3.09
C LEU A 302 0.80 -30.32 4.53
N GLY A 303 1.65 -29.95 5.49
CA GLY A 303 1.24 -29.81 6.88
C GLY A 303 0.30 -28.63 7.12
N PRO A 304 -0.35 -28.57 8.29
CA PRO A 304 -1.20 -27.43 8.64
C PRO A 304 -0.36 -26.17 8.86
N ALA A 305 -0.85 -25.02 8.38
CA ALA A 305 -0.31 -23.71 8.71
C ALA A 305 -0.58 -23.35 10.18
N LYS A 306 0.29 -22.55 10.78
CA LYS A 306 0.19 -22.13 12.19
C LYS A 306 -0.80 -20.96 12.39
N THR A 307 -1.05 -20.21 11.33
CA THR A 307 -1.92 -19.03 11.34
C THR A 307 -2.85 -19.05 10.14
N ALA A 308 -3.92 -18.26 10.21
CA ALA A 308 -4.86 -18.13 9.08
C ALA A 308 -4.36 -17.19 7.97
N ASN A 309 -3.34 -16.38 8.25
CA ASN A 309 -2.72 -15.52 7.24
C ASN A 309 -1.33 -16.07 6.96
N ILE A 310 -1.16 -16.67 5.78
CA ILE A 310 0.16 -17.04 5.26
C ILE A 310 0.63 -15.88 4.41
N THR A 311 1.53 -15.06 4.95
CA THR A 311 2.07 -13.87 4.26
C THR A 311 3.33 -14.20 3.47
N GLU A 312 4.03 -15.29 3.82
CA GLU A 312 5.15 -15.83 3.08
C GLU A 312 5.14 -17.37 3.08
N PHE A 313 5.47 -17.95 1.94
CA PHE A 313 5.84 -19.35 1.78
C PHE A 313 6.46 -19.51 0.39
N GLY A 314 7.21 -20.58 0.18
CA GLY A 314 7.74 -20.90 -1.15
C GLY A 314 8.94 -21.82 -1.10
N ALA A 315 9.42 -22.13 -2.30
CA ALA A 315 10.64 -22.90 -2.55
C ALA A 315 11.35 -22.29 -3.76
N GLN A 316 12.66 -22.51 -3.88
CA GLN A 316 13.39 -22.06 -5.06
C GLN A 316 13.15 -23.02 -6.23
N ALA A 317 13.15 -22.44 -7.44
CA ALA A 317 13.21 -23.18 -8.69
C ALA A 317 14.17 -22.48 -9.65
N LEU A 318 14.84 -23.26 -10.50
CA LEU A 318 15.68 -22.68 -11.54
C LEU A 318 14.82 -21.92 -12.56
N PRO A 319 15.29 -20.76 -13.06
CA PRO A 319 14.68 -20.10 -14.20
C PRO A 319 14.65 -21.00 -15.43
N ARG A 320 13.83 -20.63 -16.43
CA ARG A 320 13.86 -21.29 -17.74
C ARG A 320 15.26 -21.21 -18.35
N LEU A 321 15.66 -22.25 -19.08
CA LEU A 321 16.96 -22.33 -19.75
C LEU A 321 17.29 -21.09 -20.60
N SER A 322 16.29 -20.51 -21.27
CA SER A 322 16.44 -19.28 -22.06
C SER A 322 16.90 -18.07 -21.23
N THR A 323 16.55 -18.02 -19.95
CA THR A 323 16.99 -16.98 -19.00
C THR A 323 18.40 -17.24 -18.48
N LEU A 324 18.80 -18.51 -18.36
CA LEU A 324 20.13 -18.90 -17.88
C LEU A 324 21.23 -18.68 -18.92
N LYS A 325 20.96 -18.96 -20.21
CA LYS A 325 21.91 -18.80 -21.33
C LYS A 325 22.66 -17.45 -21.39
N PRO A 326 22.02 -16.28 -21.18
CA PRO A 326 22.73 -15.00 -21.16
C PRO A 326 23.50 -14.72 -19.85
N ILE A 327 23.24 -15.46 -18.77
CA ILE A 327 23.85 -15.26 -17.44
C ILE A 327 25.06 -16.16 -17.26
N ILE A 328 24.92 -17.43 -17.65
CA ILE A 328 25.92 -18.46 -17.43
C ILE A 328 26.63 -18.74 -18.77
N PRO A 329 27.95 -18.55 -18.86
CA PRO A 329 28.72 -18.90 -20.06
C PRO A 329 28.48 -20.36 -20.47
N ALA A 330 28.43 -20.66 -21.78
CA ALA A 330 28.14 -22.01 -22.28
C ALA A 330 29.01 -23.11 -21.64
N ARG A 331 30.28 -22.83 -21.37
CA ARG A 331 31.23 -23.77 -20.72
C ARG A 331 30.88 -24.11 -19.25
N LEU A 332 30.03 -23.31 -18.61
CA LEU A 332 29.61 -23.45 -17.21
C LEU A 332 28.12 -23.83 -17.09
N MET A 333 27.41 -24.03 -18.22
CA MET A 333 25.99 -24.36 -18.21
C MET A 333 25.76 -25.78 -17.67
N TRP A 334 24.76 -25.89 -16.80
CA TRP A 334 24.32 -27.14 -16.20
C TRP A 334 22.77 -27.17 -16.10
N PRO A 335 22.10 -28.31 -16.34
CA PRO A 335 22.65 -29.55 -16.90
C PRO A 335 23.18 -29.35 -18.34
N LYS A 336 24.17 -30.15 -18.76
CA LYS A 336 24.83 -29.97 -20.07
C LYS A 336 23.91 -30.38 -21.24
N SER A 337 22.85 -31.11 -20.94
CA SER A 337 21.85 -31.64 -21.85
C SER A 337 20.48 -31.71 -21.17
N PRO A 338 19.38 -31.80 -21.95
CA PRO A 338 18.04 -32.03 -21.43
C PRO A 338 17.77 -33.52 -21.10
N ALA A 339 18.79 -34.38 -21.15
CA ALA A 339 18.65 -35.79 -20.81
C ALA A 339 18.30 -35.93 -19.32
N ALA A 340 17.41 -36.87 -18.99
CA ALA A 340 16.92 -37.05 -17.63
C ALA A 340 18.01 -37.51 -16.63
N ASP A 341 19.14 -37.97 -17.15
CA ASP A 341 20.29 -38.54 -16.46
C ASP A 341 21.56 -37.67 -16.57
N ASP A 342 21.45 -36.42 -17.05
CA ASP A 342 22.55 -35.46 -16.98
C ASP A 342 22.81 -35.11 -15.50
N PRO A 343 23.97 -35.51 -14.94
CA PRO A 343 24.21 -35.59 -13.50
C PRO A 343 24.26 -34.24 -12.81
#